data_AF-A0ABD5UIT1-F1
#
_entry.id   AF-A0ABD5UIT1-F1
#
_cell.length_a   1.000
_cell.length_b   1.000
_cell.length_c   1.000
_cell.angle_alpha   90.00
_cell.angle_beta   90.00
_cell.angle_gamma   90.00
#
_symmetry.space_group_name_H-M   'P 1'
#
loop_
_entity.id
_entity.type
_entity.pdbx_description
1 polymer ?
#
loop_
_entity_poly.entity_id
_entity_poly.type
_entity_poly.pdbx_seq_one_letter_code
_entity_poly.pdbx_strand_id
1 'polypeptide(L)'
;MSSRDDRRDDRRDEDLEARLDELEEVLTELRRDLRETERGRRAPLQPPRPPRLSELVRFTEEYTIPTIIALLETTIKSLELLQGTLRLADPSRSVADDASAAGDRLADVRDGASAGLARSLSELRTALSEADLPEEAASRSIVSDARNLTAEIEDRIEEGRREADDARRDRRSDEHGGARIDVTDPDADRDADGDEAEPANDADPAPEVDVESELESIKRRLDDEESGVTGRSDEGSSAAGDDERDSDSDDSDVVDSDVPDSDEAN
;
A
#
# COMPACT_ATOMS: atom_id res chain seq x y z
N MET A 1 -16.20 -49.37 -25.19
CA MET A 1 -15.23 -48.26 -25.32
C MET A 1 -15.02 -47.71 -23.91
N SER A 2 -14.07 -48.26 -23.12
CA SER A 2 -13.86 -47.85 -21.71
C SER A 2 -12.40 -47.65 -21.31
N SER A 3 -11.44 -48.33 -21.95
CA SER A 3 -10.02 -48.33 -21.52
C SER A 3 -9.24 -47.05 -21.84
N ARG A 4 -9.90 -45.90 -21.91
CA ARG A 4 -9.29 -44.60 -22.23
C ARG A 4 -9.43 -43.57 -21.11
N ASP A 5 -10.33 -43.82 -20.15
CA ASP A 5 -10.57 -42.96 -19.01
C ASP A 5 -9.75 -43.40 -17.79
N ASP A 6 -9.65 -44.71 -17.49
CA ASP A 6 -8.79 -45.25 -16.40
C ASP A 6 -7.36 -44.66 -16.41
N ARG A 7 -6.74 -44.62 -17.61
CA ARG A 7 -5.36 -44.10 -17.82
C ARG A 7 -5.21 -42.58 -17.65
N ARG A 8 -6.28 -41.84 -17.39
CA ARG A 8 -6.24 -40.42 -17.06
C ARG A 8 -6.22 -40.20 -15.56
N ASP A 9 -6.78 -41.12 -14.79
CA ASP A 9 -6.80 -41.06 -13.34
C ASP A 9 -5.48 -41.60 -12.78
N ASP A 10 -4.97 -42.73 -13.30
CA ASP A 10 -3.62 -43.25 -12.97
C ASP A 10 -2.53 -42.15 -13.03
N ARG A 11 -2.55 -41.30 -14.08
CA ARG A 11 -1.57 -40.22 -14.27
C ARG A 11 -1.78 -39.00 -13.36
N ARG A 12 -3.00 -38.79 -12.87
CA ARG A 12 -3.29 -37.71 -11.91
C ARG A 12 -2.78 -38.10 -10.53
N ASP A 13 -2.91 -39.38 -10.19
CA ASP A 13 -2.38 -39.93 -8.96
C ASP A 13 -0.84 -39.96 -9.00
N GLU A 14 -0.20 -40.32 -10.13
CA GLU A 14 1.25 -40.17 -10.34
C GLU A 14 1.76 -38.71 -10.18
N ASP A 15 1.06 -37.72 -10.74
CA ASP A 15 1.42 -36.29 -10.61
C ASP A 15 1.16 -35.76 -9.19
N LEU A 16 0.17 -36.32 -8.47
CA LEU A 16 -0.08 -35.99 -7.07
C LEU A 16 0.97 -36.60 -6.14
N GLU A 17 1.34 -37.87 -6.35
CA GLU A 17 2.36 -38.57 -5.56
C GLU A 17 3.72 -37.87 -5.70
N ALA A 18 4.11 -37.47 -6.92
CA ALA A 18 5.33 -36.67 -7.16
C ALA A 18 5.33 -35.31 -6.42
N ARG A 19 4.18 -34.62 -6.36
CA ARG A 19 4.03 -33.36 -5.58
C ARG A 19 4.04 -33.59 -4.08
N LEU A 20 3.57 -34.75 -3.61
CA LEU A 20 3.59 -35.11 -2.20
C LEU A 20 5.01 -35.48 -1.75
N ASP A 21 5.80 -36.15 -2.59
CA ASP A 21 7.23 -36.40 -2.37
C ASP A 21 8.02 -35.09 -2.32
N GLU A 22 7.80 -34.17 -3.27
CA GLU A 22 8.40 -32.82 -3.27
C GLU A 22 8.02 -32.04 -2.00
N LEU A 23 6.77 -32.13 -1.56
CA LEU A 23 6.30 -31.51 -0.33
C LEU A 23 6.89 -32.17 0.93
N GLU A 24 7.09 -33.49 0.96
CA GLU A 24 7.75 -34.18 2.07
C GLU A 24 9.25 -33.81 2.15
N GLU A 25 9.93 -33.65 1.02
CA GLU A 25 11.32 -33.15 0.96
C GLU A 25 11.41 -31.73 1.55
N VAL A 26 10.59 -30.80 1.05
CA VAL A 26 10.55 -29.40 1.54
C VAL A 26 10.14 -29.32 3.02
N LEU A 27 9.17 -30.11 3.47
CA LEU A 27 8.80 -30.16 4.89
C LEU A 27 9.90 -30.78 5.77
N THR A 28 10.69 -31.71 5.24
CA THR A 28 11.83 -32.32 5.94
C THR A 28 13.00 -31.34 6.07
N GLU A 29 13.27 -30.56 5.02
CA GLU A 29 14.23 -29.45 5.00
C GLU A 29 13.81 -28.36 6.00
N LEU A 30 12.59 -27.82 5.89
CA LEU A 30 12.09 -26.78 6.78
C LEU A 30 12.08 -27.22 8.27
N ARG A 31 11.78 -28.50 8.53
CA ARG A 31 11.83 -29.09 9.88
C ARG A 31 13.27 -29.31 10.38
N ARG A 32 14.26 -29.45 9.49
CA ARG A 32 15.67 -29.49 9.84
C ARG A 32 16.15 -28.10 10.25
N ASP A 33 15.82 -27.08 9.47
CA ASP A 33 16.19 -25.68 9.72
C ASP A 33 15.55 -25.12 10.99
N LEU A 34 14.28 -25.43 11.23
CA LEU A 34 13.61 -25.06 12.48
C LEU A 34 14.30 -25.68 13.71
N ARG A 35 14.77 -26.94 13.60
CA ARG A 35 15.56 -27.57 14.67
C ARG A 35 16.99 -27.02 14.78
N GLU A 36 17.54 -26.42 13.74
CA GLU A 36 18.85 -25.78 13.78
C GLU A 36 18.77 -24.43 14.48
N THR A 37 17.79 -23.60 14.11
CA THR A 37 17.48 -22.33 14.77
C THR A 37 17.09 -22.49 16.26
N GLU A 38 16.30 -23.52 16.62
CA GLU A 38 16.00 -23.85 18.03
C GLU A 38 17.23 -24.26 18.85
N ARG A 39 18.26 -24.85 18.23
CA ARG A 39 19.53 -25.18 18.91
C ARG A 39 20.38 -23.92 19.09
N GLY A 40 20.39 -23.01 18.12
CA GLY A 40 21.02 -21.69 18.25
C GLY A 40 20.48 -20.90 19.45
N ARG A 41 19.19 -21.01 19.75
CA ARG A 41 18.53 -20.35 20.91
C ARG A 41 18.97 -20.91 22.28
N ARG A 42 19.69 -22.04 22.36
CA ARG A 42 20.19 -22.63 23.61
C ARG A 42 21.68 -22.36 23.89
N ALA A 43 22.36 -21.55 23.07
CA ALA A 43 23.72 -21.12 23.34
C ALA A 43 23.79 -20.22 24.60
N PRO A 44 24.85 -20.31 25.43
CA PRO A 44 24.98 -19.49 26.63
C PRO A 44 25.05 -18.00 26.30
N LEU A 45 24.39 -17.19 27.14
CA LEU A 45 24.13 -15.75 26.97
C LEU A 45 25.39 -14.96 26.59
N GLN A 46 25.54 -14.70 25.29
CA GLN A 46 26.49 -13.74 24.75
C GLN A 46 25.78 -12.38 24.66
N PRO A 47 26.41 -11.26 25.06
CA PRO A 47 25.81 -9.93 24.88
C PRO A 47 25.48 -9.71 23.40
N PRO A 48 24.35 -9.02 23.08
CA PRO A 48 23.92 -8.82 21.71
C PRO A 48 25.03 -8.10 20.94
N ARG A 49 25.58 -8.77 19.93
CA ARG A 49 26.59 -8.16 19.07
C ARG A 49 25.91 -7.01 18.31
N PRO A 50 26.57 -5.85 18.13
CA PRO A 50 26.05 -4.82 17.25
C PRO A 50 25.91 -5.40 15.83
N PRO A 51 24.81 -5.08 15.11
CA PRO A 51 24.51 -5.69 13.82
C PRO A 51 25.63 -5.40 12.81
N ARG A 52 26.06 -6.43 12.10
CA ARG A 52 27.06 -6.29 11.04
C ARG A 52 26.41 -5.70 9.78
N LEU A 53 27.17 -4.97 8.97
CA LEU A 53 26.70 -4.51 7.65
C LEU A 53 26.17 -5.67 6.77
N SER A 54 26.75 -6.86 6.89
CA SER A 54 26.25 -8.07 6.24
C SER A 54 24.89 -8.56 6.75
N GLU A 55 24.55 -8.28 8.01
CA GLU A 55 23.21 -8.57 8.57
C GLU A 55 22.20 -7.50 8.14
N LEU A 56 22.62 -6.25 7.93
CA LEU A 56 21.76 -5.23 7.31
C LEU A 56 21.48 -5.53 5.84
N VAL A 57 22.50 -5.94 5.06
CA VAL A 57 22.32 -6.40 3.67
C VAL A 57 21.39 -7.62 3.63
N ARG A 58 21.63 -8.63 4.48
CA ARG A 58 20.74 -9.80 4.56
C ARG A 58 19.33 -9.41 5.03
N PHE A 59 19.16 -8.48 5.97
CA PHE A 59 17.86 -7.98 6.38
C PHE A 59 17.13 -7.25 5.24
N THR A 60 17.85 -6.48 4.42
CA THR A 60 17.25 -5.88 3.22
C THR A 60 16.88 -6.92 2.17
N GLU A 61 17.65 -8.01 2.01
CA GLU A 61 17.36 -9.10 1.09
C GLU A 61 16.21 -10.00 1.57
N GLU A 62 16.18 -10.32 2.86
CA GLU A 62 15.26 -11.27 3.50
C GLU A 62 13.89 -10.64 3.83
N TYR A 63 13.86 -9.35 4.16
CA TYR A 63 12.64 -8.65 4.60
C TYR A 63 12.32 -7.37 3.82
N THR A 64 13.23 -6.40 3.73
CA THR A 64 12.88 -5.07 3.21
C THR A 64 12.55 -5.07 1.71
N ILE A 65 13.41 -5.68 0.88
CA ILE A 65 13.23 -5.75 -0.57
C ILE A 65 12.01 -6.60 -0.93
N PRO A 66 11.79 -7.82 -0.38
CA PRO A 66 10.55 -8.57 -0.60
C PRO A 66 9.29 -7.80 -0.18
N THR A 67 9.32 -7.09 0.95
CA THR A 67 8.17 -6.28 1.41
C THR A 67 7.88 -5.12 0.46
N ILE A 68 8.91 -4.40 0.00
CA ILE A 68 8.74 -3.30 -0.97
C ILE A 68 8.29 -3.82 -2.33
N ILE A 69 8.82 -4.97 -2.80
CA ILE A 69 8.36 -5.62 -4.02
C ILE A 69 6.89 -6.05 -3.90
N ALA A 70 6.48 -6.67 -2.79
CA ALA A 70 5.09 -7.06 -2.56
C ALA A 70 4.15 -5.86 -2.49
N LEU A 71 4.59 -4.74 -1.89
CA LEU A 71 3.85 -3.48 -1.91
C LEU A 71 3.69 -2.94 -3.34
N LEU A 72 4.78 -2.89 -4.12
CA LEU A 72 4.76 -2.43 -5.52
C LEU A 72 3.94 -3.35 -6.42
N GLU A 73 4.02 -4.68 -6.25
CA GLU A 73 3.19 -5.63 -6.99
C GLU A 73 1.71 -5.46 -6.63
N THR A 74 1.40 -5.13 -5.37
CA THR A 74 0.04 -4.81 -4.93
C THR A 74 -0.45 -3.48 -5.54
N THR A 75 0.38 -2.44 -5.61
CA THR A 75 -0.01 -1.19 -6.28
C THR A 75 -0.17 -1.37 -7.79
N ILE A 76 0.72 -2.12 -8.45
CA ILE A 76 0.60 -2.46 -9.87
C ILE A 76 -0.68 -3.25 -10.12
N LYS A 77 -0.98 -4.31 -9.35
CA LYS A 77 -2.24 -5.07 -9.46
C LYS A 77 -3.46 -4.19 -9.23
N SER A 78 -3.40 -3.21 -8.31
CA SER A 78 -4.48 -2.24 -8.12
C SER A 78 -4.67 -1.32 -9.33
N LEU A 79 -3.59 -0.91 -10.00
CA LEU A 79 -3.62 -0.11 -11.22
C LEU A 79 -4.09 -0.92 -12.43
N GLU A 80 -3.70 -2.20 -12.54
CA GLU A 80 -4.20 -3.13 -13.56
C GLU A 80 -5.70 -3.42 -13.37
N LEU A 81 -6.18 -3.53 -12.13
CA LEU A 81 -7.60 -3.69 -11.81
C LEU A 81 -8.38 -2.43 -12.21
N LEU A 82 -7.85 -1.24 -11.89
CA LEU A 82 -8.39 0.04 -12.36
C LEU A 82 -8.41 0.13 -13.90
N GLN A 83 -7.33 -0.28 -14.58
CA GLN A 83 -7.27 -0.37 -16.04
C GLN A 83 -8.29 -1.36 -16.59
N GLY A 84 -8.54 -2.48 -15.90
CA GLY A 84 -9.61 -3.43 -16.19
C GLY A 84 -11.00 -2.80 -16.13
N THR A 85 -11.27 -1.97 -15.11
CA THR A 85 -12.55 -1.22 -15.02
C THR A 85 -12.69 -0.16 -16.11
N LEU A 86 -11.63 0.59 -16.44
CA LEU A 86 -11.63 1.55 -17.55
C LEU A 86 -11.81 0.87 -18.91
N ARG A 87 -11.22 -0.31 -19.11
CA ARG A 87 -11.42 -1.13 -20.31
C ARG A 87 -12.85 -1.69 -20.40
N LEU A 88 -13.51 -1.95 -19.27
CA LEU A 88 -14.93 -2.31 -19.24
C LEU A 88 -15.85 -1.12 -19.57
N ALA A 89 -15.37 0.12 -19.37
CA ALA A 89 -16.04 1.36 -19.74
C ALA A 89 -15.87 1.76 -21.23
N ASP A 90 -15.02 1.06 -22.00
CA ASP A 90 -15.01 1.10 -23.48
C ASP A 90 -15.49 -0.24 -24.10
N PRO A 91 -16.76 -0.63 -23.90
CA PRO A 91 -17.35 -1.81 -24.56
C PRO A 91 -17.70 -1.54 -26.03
N SER A 92 -17.57 -0.28 -26.48
CA SER A 92 -18.04 0.29 -27.74
C SER A 92 -17.49 -0.41 -28.99
N ARG A 93 -16.42 -1.20 -28.85
CA ARG A 93 -15.64 -1.70 -29.99
C ARG A 93 -15.68 -3.22 -30.18
N SER A 94 -16.30 -4.02 -29.29
CA SER A 94 -16.22 -5.50 -29.39
C SER A 94 -17.33 -6.34 -28.75
N VAL A 95 -18.42 -5.78 -28.21
CA VAL A 95 -19.31 -6.53 -27.28
C VAL A 95 -20.62 -7.06 -27.90
N ALA A 96 -21.01 -6.61 -29.10
CA ALA A 96 -22.36 -6.86 -29.63
C ALA A 96 -22.73 -8.34 -29.88
N ASP A 97 -21.78 -9.20 -30.25
CA ASP A 97 -22.03 -10.63 -30.57
C ASP A 97 -21.61 -11.61 -29.45
N ASP A 98 -20.60 -11.28 -28.62
CA ASP A 98 -20.04 -12.21 -27.61
C ASP A 98 -20.73 -12.16 -26.23
N ALA A 99 -21.52 -11.13 -25.95
CA ALA A 99 -22.02 -10.83 -24.60
C ALA A 99 -22.83 -11.98 -23.94
N SER A 100 -23.63 -12.72 -24.71
CA SER A 100 -24.49 -13.78 -24.15
C SER A 100 -23.71 -15.03 -23.73
N ALA A 101 -22.64 -15.39 -24.44
CA ALA A 101 -21.82 -16.56 -24.10
C ALA A 101 -20.75 -16.23 -23.03
N ALA A 102 -20.32 -14.97 -22.97
CA ALA A 102 -19.49 -14.47 -21.88
C ALA A 102 -20.26 -14.39 -20.55
N GLY A 103 -21.56 -14.07 -20.58
CA GLY A 103 -22.42 -13.97 -19.40
C GLY A 103 -22.49 -15.26 -18.57
N ASP A 104 -22.78 -16.40 -19.19
CA ASP A 104 -22.87 -17.69 -18.49
C ASP A 104 -21.53 -18.09 -17.85
N ARG A 105 -20.41 -17.95 -18.58
CA ARG A 105 -19.07 -18.25 -18.04
C ARG A 105 -18.68 -17.34 -16.88
N LEU A 106 -19.11 -16.08 -16.91
CA LEU A 106 -18.88 -15.14 -15.81
C LEU A 106 -19.73 -15.49 -14.58
N ALA A 107 -20.95 -15.99 -14.78
CA ALA A 107 -21.79 -16.49 -13.69
C ALA A 107 -21.15 -17.71 -13.00
N ASP A 108 -20.68 -18.71 -13.75
CA ASP A 108 -19.98 -19.88 -13.19
C ASP A 108 -18.74 -19.48 -12.38
N VAL A 109 -17.92 -18.56 -12.89
CA VAL A 109 -16.72 -18.07 -12.20
C VAL A 109 -17.06 -17.26 -10.95
N ARG A 110 -18.08 -16.41 -11.01
CA ARG A 110 -18.58 -15.64 -9.85
C ARG A 110 -19.08 -16.57 -8.75
N ASP A 111 -19.88 -17.56 -9.11
CA ASP A 111 -20.52 -18.44 -8.14
C ASP A 111 -19.47 -19.38 -7.51
N GLY A 112 -18.51 -19.88 -8.30
CA GLY A 112 -17.33 -20.59 -7.80
C GLY A 112 -16.43 -19.76 -6.86
N ALA A 113 -16.15 -18.49 -7.20
CA ALA A 113 -15.39 -17.59 -6.33
C ALA A 113 -16.12 -17.29 -5.01
N SER A 114 -17.46 -17.11 -5.06
CA SER A 114 -18.27 -16.89 -3.87
C SER A 114 -18.29 -18.10 -2.92
N ALA A 115 -18.32 -19.32 -3.48
CA ALA A 115 -18.25 -20.56 -2.72
C ALA A 115 -16.87 -20.76 -2.07
N GLY A 116 -15.78 -20.40 -2.78
CA GLY A 116 -14.43 -20.39 -2.24
C GLY A 116 -14.28 -19.43 -1.06
N LEU A 117 -14.74 -18.18 -1.22
CA LEU A 117 -14.68 -17.15 -0.18
C LEU A 117 -15.50 -17.55 1.06
N ALA A 118 -16.71 -18.10 0.88
CA ALA A 118 -17.52 -18.62 1.98
C ALA A 118 -16.81 -19.74 2.76
N ARG A 119 -16.04 -20.59 2.06
CA ARG A 119 -15.22 -21.64 2.69
C ARG A 119 -14.06 -21.07 3.49
N SER A 120 -13.28 -20.16 2.91
CA SER A 120 -12.15 -19.52 3.59
C SER A 120 -12.60 -18.70 4.81
N LEU A 121 -13.75 -18.01 4.75
CA LEU A 121 -14.31 -17.34 5.92
C LEU A 121 -14.79 -18.32 7.00
N SER A 122 -15.29 -19.51 6.62
CA SER A 122 -15.66 -20.56 7.57
C SER A 122 -14.42 -21.15 8.26
N GLU A 123 -13.32 -21.35 7.53
CA GLU A 123 -12.04 -21.80 8.08
C GLU A 123 -11.42 -20.73 8.99
N LEU A 124 -11.40 -19.45 8.57
CA LEU A 124 -10.93 -18.34 9.39
C LEU A 124 -11.75 -18.19 10.68
N ARG A 125 -13.09 -18.30 10.60
CA ARG A 125 -13.98 -18.24 11.76
C ARG A 125 -13.78 -19.44 12.70
N THR A 126 -13.43 -20.61 12.17
CA THR A 126 -13.11 -21.80 12.97
C THR A 126 -11.79 -21.59 13.69
N ALA A 127 -10.73 -21.21 12.97
CA ALA A 127 -9.41 -20.93 13.53
C ALA A 127 -9.44 -19.80 14.58
N LEU A 128 -10.22 -18.73 14.36
CA LEU A 128 -10.37 -17.63 15.31
C LEU A 128 -11.25 -17.99 16.53
N SER A 129 -12.07 -19.04 16.43
CA SER A 129 -12.84 -19.58 17.57
C SER A 129 -12.08 -20.66 18.35
N GLU A 130 -11.01 -21.21 17.77
CA GLU A 130 -10.13 -22.21 18.39
C GLU A 130 -8.84 -21.59 18.96
N ALA A 131 -8.43 -20.42 18.46
CA ALA A 131 -7.38 -19.60 19.03
C ALA A 131 -7.86 -18.90 20.32
N ASP A 132 -7.42 -19.43 21.47
CA ASP A 132 -7.59 -18.78 22.78
C ASP A 132 -7.06 -17.34 22.74
N LEU A 133 -7.87 -16.37 23.19
CA LEU A 133 -7.56 -14.96 23.01
C LEU A 133 -6.39 -14.52 23.89
N PRO A 134 -5.45 -13.69 23.39
CA PRO A 134 -4.31 -13.23 24.18
C PRO A 134 -4.75 -12.34 25.35
N GLU A 135 -4.37 -12.73 26.57
CA GLU A 135 -4.68 -12.03 27.82
C GLU A 135 -4.01 -10.64 27.94
N GLU A 136 -3.03 -10.29 27.10
CA GLU A 136 -2.32 -9.01 27.17
C GLU A 136 -3.27 -7.80 27.04
N ALA A 137 -3.16 -6.84 27.97
CA ALA A 137 -3.99 -5.62 27.96
C ALA A 137 -3.79 -4.77 26.69
N ALA A 138 -2.58 -4.77 26.12
CA ALA A 138 -2.28 -4.09 24.86
C ALA A 138 -3.05 -4.68 23.67
N SER A 139 -3.14 -6.01 23.58
CA SER A 139 -3.90 -6.72 22.55
C SER A 139 -5.39 -6.43 22.63
N ARG A 140 -5.93 -6.27 23.85
CA ARG A 140 -7.33 -5.85 24.06
C ARG A 140 -7.58 -4.41 23.61
N SER A 141 -6.62 -3.49 23.79
CA SER A 141 -6.72 -2.13 23.24
C SER A 141 -6.87 -2.20 21.73
N ILE A 142 -5.92 -2.83 21.02
CA ILE A 142 -5.91 -2.87 19.55
C ILE A 142 -7.20 -3.51 18.99
N VAL A 143 -7.73 -4.56 19.63
CA VAL A 143 -9.02 -5.17 19.23
C VAL A 143 -10.21 -4.24 19.51
N SER A 144 -10.16 -3.43 20.57
CA SER A 144 -11.17 -2.39 20.84
C SER A 144 -11.08 -1.24 19.84
N ASP A 145 -9.88 -0.78 19.53
CA ASP A 145 -9.59 0.30 18.59
C ASP A 145 -10.02 -0.10 17.17
N ALA A 146 -9.71 -1.33 16.75
CA ALA A 146 -10.17 -1.89 15.47
C ALA A 146 -11.70 -2.00 15.38
N ARG A 147 -12.39 -2.38 16.46
CA ARG A 147 -13.86 -2.41 16.52
C ARG A 147 -14.47 -1.01 16.42
N ASN A 148 -13.87 -0.04 17.09
CA ASN A 148 -14.31 1.35 17.05
C ASN A 148 -14.13 1.94 15.63
N LEU A 149 -13.00 1.68 14.99
CA LEU A 149 -12.73 2.08 13.60
C LEU A 149 -13.69 1.40 12.61
N THR A 150 -14.07 0.14 12.85
CA THR A 150 -15.05 -0.56 12.01
C THR A 150 -16.43 0.09 12.11
N ALA A 151 -16.87 0.47 13.32
CA ALA A 151 -18.13 1.17 13.52
C ALA A 151 -18.13 2.56 12.84
N GLU A 152 -17.03 3.31 12.94
CA GLU A 152 -16.87 4.61 12.24
C GLU A 152 -16.95 4.45 10.71
N ILE A 153 -16.35 3.38 10.15
CA ILE A 153 -16.44 3.05 8.72
C ILE A 153 -17.86 2.65 8.33
N GLU A 154 -18.57 1.86 9.16
CA GLU A 154 -19.96 1.48 8.91
C GLU A 154 -20.90 2.71 8.92
N ASP A 155 -20.76 3.60 9.90
CA ASP A 155 -21.50 4.88 9.95
C ASP A 155 -21.22 5.75 8.71
N ARG A 156 -19.94 5.89 8.31
CA ARG A 156 -19.53 6.63 7.10
C ARG A 156 -20.11 6.02 5.82
N ILE A 157 -20.15 4.70 5.72
CA ILE A 157 -20.74 3.99 4.57
C ILE A 157 -22.26 4.19 4.54
N GLU A 158 -22.95 4.17 5.69
CA GLU A 158 -24.39 4.37 5.70
C GLU A 158 -24.79 5.84 5.49
N GLU A 159 -24.00 6.80 5.97
CA GLU A 159 -24.13 8.21 5.62
C GLU A 159 -24.01 8.43 4.10
N GLY A 160 -22.94 7.94 3.47
CA GLY A 160 -22.76 8.02 2.02
C GLY A 160 -23.84 7.29 1.21
N ARG A 161 -24.48 6.24 1.76
CA ARG A 161 -25.65 5.60 1.15
C ARG A 161 -26.88 6.51 1.20
N ARG A 162 -27.15 7.15 2.34
CA ARG A 162 -28.27 8.08 2.51
C ARG A 162 -28.12 9.28 1.57
N GLU A 163 -26.94 9.89 1.50
CA GLU A 163 -26.62 10.96 0.54
C GLU A 163 -26.85 10.52 -0.92
N ALA A 164 -26.41 9.31 -1.28
CA ALA A 164 -26.60 8.78 -2.63
C ALA A 164 -28.08 8.50 -2.98
N ASP A 165 -28.88 8.07 -2.00
CA ASP A 165 -30.32 7.82 -2.20
C ASP A 165 -31.15 9.10 -2.21
N ASP A 166 -30.78 10.12 -1.42
CA ASP A 166 -31.37 11.47 -1.51
C ASP A 166 -31.04 12.12 -2.87
N ALA A 167 -29.78 12.07 -3.33
CA ALA A 167 -29.39 12.57 -4.65
C ALA A 167 -30.08 11.83 -5.82
N ARG A 168 -30.51 10.56 -5.64
CA ARG A 168 -31.35 9.83 -6.60
C ARG A 168 -32.80 10.28 -6.54
N ARG A 169 -33.30 10.66 -5.36
CA ARG A 169 -34.68 11.11 -5.14
C ARG A 169 -34.93 12.50 -5.72
N ASP A 170 -33.94 13.39 -5.63
CA ASP A 170 -34.00 14.72 -6.25
C ASP A 170 -34.09 14.61 -7.78
N ARG A 171 -33.19 13.86 -8.42
CA ARG A 171 -33.23 13.60 -9.88
C ARG A 171 -34.55 12.99 -10.35
N ARG A 172 -35.18 12.15 -9.53
CA ARG A 172 -36.47 11.53 -9.84
C ARG A 172 -37.66 12.50 -9.65
N SER A 173 -37.46 13.57 -8.90
CA SER A 173 -38.42 14.68 -8.76
C SER A 173 -38.34 15.63 -9.98
N ASP A 174 -37.13 15.86 -10.50
CA ASP A 174 -36.93 16.60 -11.76
C ASP A 174 -37.57 15.91 -12.97
N GLU A 175 -37.61 14.56 -13.00
CA GLU A 175 -38.24 13.78 -14.07
C GLU A 175 -39.78 13.91 -14.13
N HIS A 176 -40.43 14.52 -13.12
CA HIS A 176 -41.83 14.96 -13.20
C HIS A 176 -41.97 16.47 -13.42
N GLY A 177 -40.88 17.23 -13.30
CA GLY A 177 -40.76 18.64 -13.66
C GLY A 177 -40.34 18.84 -15.12
N GLY A 178 -40.86 18.04 -16.04
CA GLY A 178 -40.41 17.98 -17.44
C GLY A 178 -40.37 19.34 -18.13
N ALA A 179 -39.18 19.91 -18.26
CA ALA A 179 -38.92 21.11 -19.05
C ALA A 179 -39.23 20.79 -20.51
N ARG A 180 -40.33 21.37 -21.03
CA ARG A 180 -40.60 21.35 -22.48
C ARG A 180 -39.59 22.27 -23.15
N ILE A 181 -38.50 21.70 -23.64
CA ILE A 181 -37.64 22.36 -24.61
C ILE A 181 -38.47 22.50 -25.89
N ASP A 182 -38.85 23.73 -26.22
CA ASP A 182 -39.57 24.04 -27.45
C ASP A 182 -38.57 23.98 -28.61
N VAL A 183 -38.45 22.80 -29.23
CA VAL A 183 -37.57 22.58 -30.37
C VAL A 183 -38.23 23.20 -31.59
N THR A 184 -37.93 24.47 -31.84
CA THR A 184 -38.18 25.11 -33.13
C THR A 184 -37.37 24.40 -34.20
N ASP A 185 -38.04 23.65 -35.08
CA ASP A 185 -37.43 23.07 -36.28
C ASP A 185 -36.75 24.19 -37.11
N PRO A 186 -35.44 24.07 -37.43
CA PRO A 186 -34.74 25.12 -38.18
C PRO A 186 -35.08 25.16 -39.67
N ASP A 187 -35.78 24.14 -40.21
CA ASP A 187 -36.06 23.96 -41.65
C ASP A 187 -37.49 24.34 -42.06
N ALA A 188 -38.08 25.37 -41.42
CA ALA A 188 -39.38 25.94 -41.77
C ALA A 188 -39.25 27.31 -42.46
N ASP A 189 -38.95 27.28 -43.77
CA ASP A 189 -38.98 28.37 -44.77
C ASP A 189 -39.36 29.79 -44.30
N ARG A 190 -38.43 30.74 -44.44
CA ARG A 190 -38.74 32.10 -44.94
C ARG A 190 -37.51 32.92 -45.33
N ASP A 191 -37.54 33.41 -46.56
CA ASP A 191 -36.79 34.59 -46.99
C ASP A 191 -37.17 35.81 -46.13
N ALA A 192 -36.19 36.43 -45.48
CA ALA A 192 -36.26 37.78 -44.95
C ALA A 192 -34.84 38.37 -44.83
N ASP A 193 -34.62 39.54 -45.40
CA ASP A 193 -33.34 40.24 -45.39
C ASP A 193 -32.91 40.72 -43.98
N GLY A 194 -31.59 40.72 -43.73
CA GLY A 194 -30.96 41.82 -42.98
C GLY A 194 -30.31 41.50 -41.63
N ASP A 195 -29.06 41.99 -41.52
CA ASP A 195 -28.22 42.21 -40.33
C ASP A 195 -27.65 41.03 -39.53
N GLU A 196 -26.34 41.11 -39.34
CA GLU A 196 -25.47 40.22 -38.59
C GLU A 196 -25.61 40.51 -37.09
N ALA A 197 -26.28 39.61 -36.35
CA ALA A 197 -26.34 39.66 -34.90
C ALA A 197 -25.32 38.67 -34.29
N GLU A 198 -24.18 39.19 -33.84
CA GLU A 198 -23.19 38.46 -33.04
C GLU A 198 -23.85 37.77 -31.84
N PRO A 199 -23.62 36.46 -31.58
CA PRO A 199 -24.14 35.82 -30.38
C PRO A 199 -23.38 36.32 -29.15
N ALA A 200 -24.11 37.01 -28.27
CA ALA A 200 -23.59 37.40 -26.95
C ALA A 200 -23.24 36.15 -26.14
N ASN A 201 -21.94 35.84 -26.04
CA ASN A 201 -21.42 34.85 -25.11
C ASN A 201 -21.40 35.44 -23.70
N ASP A 202 -22.58 35.56 -23.07
CA ASP A 202 -22.73 35.75 -21.62
C ASP A 202 -22.45 34.43 -20.88
N ALA A 203 -21.34 33.77 -21.22
CA ALA A 203 -20.74 32.71 -20.44
C ALA A 203 -19.61 33.35 -19.65
N ASP A 204 -19.83 33.57 -18.35
CA ASP A 204 -18.79 34.06 -17.43
C ASP A 204 -17.51 33.25 -17.65
N PRO A 205 -16.36 33.88 -17.96
CA PRO A 205 -15.13 33.16 -18.21
C PRO A 205 -14.79 32.35 -16.95
N ALA A 206 -14.65 31.03 -17.14
CA ALA A 206 -14.26 30.13 -16.07
C ALA A 206 -12.96 30.64 -15.42
N PRO A 207 -12.84 30.64 -14.08
CA PRO A 207 -11.71 31.26 -13.41
C PRO A 207 -10.39 30.66 -13.92
N GLU A 208 -9.59 31.50 -14.57
CA GLU A 208 -8.27 31.13 -15.07
C GLU A 208 -7.38 30.82 -13.86
N VAL A 209 -6.90 29.58 -13.79
CA VAL A 209 -6.05 29.12 -12.68
C VAL A 209 -4.60 29.44 -13.01
N ASP A 210 -4.01 30.39 -12.31
CA ASP A 210 -2.58 30.74 -12.41
C ASP A 210 -1.69 29.60 -11.89
N VAL A 211 -1.37 28.65 -12.78
CA VAL A 211 -0.58 27.46 -12.46
C VAL A 211 0.79 27.83 -11.88
N GLU A 212 1.40 28.91 -12.34
CA GLU A 212 2.66 29.45 -11.83
C GLU A 212 2.58 29.80 -10.33
N SER A 213 1.48 30.41 -9.89
CA SER A 213 1.26 30.81 -8.50
C SER A 213 1.04 29.60 -7.59
N GLU A 214 0.28 28.61 -8.06
CA GLU A 214 0.07 27.33 -7.36
C GLU A 214 1.37 26.53 -7.23
N LEU A 215 2.19 26.48 -8.29
CA LEU A 215 3.48 25.79 -8.27
C LEU A 215 4.49 26.47 -7.33
N GLU A 216 4.51 27.81 -7.23
CA GLU A 216 5.36 28.49 -6.25
C GLU A 216 4.93 28.19 -4.79
N SER A 217 3.62 28.14 -4.53
CA SER A 217 3.04 27.77 -3.24
C SER A 217 3.45 26.35 -2.81
N ILE A 218 3.33 25.38 -3.72
CA ILE A 218 3.76 23.99 -3.49
C ILE A 218 5.27 23.91 -3.28
N LYS A 219 6.06 24.63 -4.08
CA LYS A 219 7.52 24.66 -3.94
C LYS A 219 7.95 25.21 -2.59
N ARG A 220 7.35 26.30 -2.11
CA ARG A 220 7.67 26.88 -0.79
C ARG A 220 7.33 25.93 0.34
N ARG A 221 6.23 25.17 0.25
CA ARG A 221 5.89 24.14 1.24
C ARG A 221 6.95 23.04 1.30
N LEU A 222 7.39 22.55 0.14
CA LEU A 222 8.40 21.49 0.06
C LEU A 222 9.78 21.95 0.58
N ASP A 223 10.18 23.19 0.28
CA ASP A 223 11.45 23.80 0.73
C ASP A 223 11.50 23.98 2.27
N ASP A 224 10.36 24.28 2.89
CA ASP A 224 10.19 24.40 4.35
C ASP A 224 10.15 23.00 5.03
N GLU A 225 9.51 22.01 4.39
CA GLU A 225 9.51 20.60 4.81
C GLU A 225 10.91 19.96 4.70
N GLU A 226 11.69 20.29 3.66
CA GLU A 226 13.08 19.83 3.47
C GLU A 226 14.03 20.49 4.49
N SER A 227 13.90 21.80 4.71
CA SER A 227 14.67 22.53 5.73
C SER A 227 14.39 22.04 7.15
N GLY A 228 13.13 21.66 7.43
CA GLY A 228 12.71 21.08 8.71
C GLY A 228 13.40 19.75 9.08
N VAL A 229 13.96 19.01 8.11
CA VAL A 229 14.63 17.72 8.35
C VAL A 229 16.13 17.82 8.58
N THR A 230 16.74 18.98 8.33
CA THR A 230 18.20 19.22 8.51
C THR A 230 18.54 20.33 9.51
N GLY A 231 17.60 21.21 9.85
CA GLY A 231 17.82 22.37 10.74
C GLY A 231 17.83 22.10 12.26
N ARG A 232 18.65 21.15 12.77
CA ARG A 232 18.86 21.00 14.23
C ARG A 232 20.31 20.84 14.68
N SER A 233 21.14 21.78 14.22
CA SER A 233 22.36 22.25 14.87
C SER A 233 22.25 23.78 14.88
N ASP A 234 21.91 24.41 15.99
CA ASP A 234 22.87 24.94 16.96
C ASP A 234 23.85 25.95 16.32
N GLU A 235 23.42 27.20 16.24
CA GLU A 235 24.32 28.35 16.11
C GLU A 235 23.64 29.61 16.67
N GLY A 236 23.98 29.96 17.92
CA GLY A 236 23.29 31.00 18.70
C GLY A 236 24.20 31.79 19.62
N SER A 237 25.43 32.12 19.18
CA SER A 237 26.32 33.04 19.91
C SER A 237 27.43 33.62 19.03
N SER A 238 27.23 34.83 18.50
CA SER A 238 28.31 35.68 17.98
C SER A 238 28.28 37.05 18.67
N ALA A 239 28.98 37.13 19.80
CA ALA A 239 29.33 38.37 20.49
C ALA A 239 30.85 38.56 20.45
N ALA A 240 31.30 39.77 20.12
CA ALA A 240 32.69 40.06 19.75
C ALA A 240 33.67 40.23 20.94
N GLY A 241 34.95 40.06 20.64
CA GLY A 241 36.12 40.43 21.46
C GLY A 241 37.27 39.45 21.18
N ASP A 242 38.28 39.79 20.38
CA ASP A 242 39.42 40.71 20.57
C ASP A 242 40.67 40.03 21.17
N ASP A 243 41.84 40.61 20.86
CA ASP A 243 43.22 40.23 21.21
C ASP A 243 43.72 38.88 20.65
N GLU A 244 44.61 38.81 19.66
CA GLU A 244 45.99 39.35 19.50
C GLU A 244 47.12 38.49 20.13
N ARG A 245 48.19 38.34 19.33
CA ARG A 245 49.58 37.89 19.64
C ARG A 245 49.76 36.38 19.84
N ASP A 246 50.59 35.73 19.03
CA ASP A 246 52.07 35.81 18.98
C ASP A 246 52.73 35.42 20.30
N SER A 247 53.38 34.25 20.33
CA SER A 247 54.82 34.10 20.57
C SER A 247 55.18 32.66 20.96
N ASP A 248 56.12 32.09 20.22
CA ASP A 248 57.28 31.35 20.71
C ASP A 248 57.15 30.11 21.62
N SER A 249 57.62 28.98 21.05
CA SER A 249 58.87 28.29 21.42
C SER A 249 59.07 27.66 22.80
N ASP A 250 59.94 26.63 22.79
CA ASP A 250 60.60 25.99 23.95
C ASP A 250 59.70 25.24 24.95
N ASP A 251 60.21 24.31 25.75
CA ASP A 251 61.33 23.36 25.64
C ASP A 251 61.14 22.37 26.82
N SER A 252 61.75 21.18 26.75
CA SER A 252 61.87 20.24 27.90
C SER A 252 60.52 19.78 28.53
N ASP A 253 60.43 18.75 29.37
CA ASP A 253 61.43 18.13 30.22
C ASP A 253 61.33 16.60 30.27
N VAL A 254 62.48 15.97 30.51
CA VAL A 254 62.60 14.54 30.82
C VAL A 254 62.24 14.32 32.28
N VAL A 255 61.24 13.50 32.58
CA VAL A 255 61.06 12.91 33.91
C VAL A 255 61.48 11.45 33.90
N ASP A 256 62.79 11.28 34.08
CA ASP A 256 63.39 10.08 34.63
C ASP A 256 62.83 9.80 36.04
N SER A 257 62.60 8.54 36.37
CA SER A 257 62.12 8.10 37.70
C SER A 257 62.47 6.62 37.91
N ASP A 258 63.76 6.41 38.13
CA ASP A 258 64.41 5.15 38.47
C ASP A 258 63.92 4.53 39.82
N VAL A 259 63.87 3.19 39.88
CA VAL A 259 64.31 2.33 41.03
C VAL A 259 63.42 2.27 42.31
N PRO A 260 63.42 1.20 43.17
CA PRO A 260 64.03 -0.16 43.10
C PRO A 260 63.06 -1.37 43.27
N ASP A 261 63.64 -2.58 43.11
CA ASP A 261 63.19 -3.89 43.65
C ASP A 261 62.88 -3.94 45.17
N SER A 262 61.94 -4.82 45.55
CA SER A 262 61.82 -5.60 46.82
C SER A 262 60.50 -6.41 46.81
N ASP A 263 60.37 -7.67 47.26
CA ASP A 263 61.35 -8.64 47.76
C ASP A 263 61.05 -10.08 47.25
N GLU A 264 62.12 -10.87 47.22
CA GLU A 264 62.24 -12.32 47.07
C GLU A 264 61.63 -13.16 48.24
N ALA A 265 61.20 -14.39 47.93
CA ALA A 265 61.38 -15.63 48.73
C ALA A 265 60.14 -16.45 49.19
N ASN A 266 60.15 -17.71 48.72
CA ASN A 266 59.66 -18.96 49.33
C ASN A 266 58.13 -19.27 49.34
#